data_AF-A0AAE1FLY7-F1
#
_entry.id   AF-A0AAE1FLY7-F1
#
_cell.length_a   1.000
_cell.length_b   1.000
_cell.length_c   1.000
_cell.angle_alpha   90.00
_cell.angle_beta   90.00
_cell.angle_gamma   90.00
#
_symmetry.space_group_name_H-M   'P 1'
#
loop_
_entity.id
_entity.type
_entity.pdbx_description
1 polymer ?
#
loop_
_entity_poly.entity_id
_entity_poly.type
_entity_poly.pdbx_seq_one_letter_code
_entity_poly.pdbx_strand_id
1 'polypeptide(L)'
;MTKGSGFHFDIVLLCFINFVCGVFGAPFMGPACVRTVSHTSALTVMSSTHAPGESPKIKGVREQRLSAIVVSILIGLSVLLGSVLNLVPKAVLYGIFLYMGVSSTAGIQFLERFILVLMPVKHHPNVPYVKKVRTWKMHSFTGIQLVMLIILWVVKQSPVALCFPFVLMLLIPIRLYLLPYGFNNQELSV
;
A
#
# COMPACT_ATOMS: atom_id res chain seq x y z
N MET A 1 12.23 8.32 3.51
CA MET A 1 13.01 7.49 4.43
C MET A 1 14.47 7.70 4.10
N THR A 2 15.31 7.96 5.10
CA THR A 2 16.70 8.39 4.91
C THR A 2 17.71 7.34 5.37
N LYS A 3 17.32 6.39 6.25
CA LYS A 3 18.18 5.24 6.59
C LYS A 3 18.01 4.13 5.56
N GLY A 4 19.07 3.33 5.38
CA GLY A 4 19.10 2.21 4.44
C GLY A 4 18.11 1.09 4.77
N SER A 5 17.65 0.38 3.75
CA SER A 5 16.73 -0.77 3.83
C SER A 5 17.48 -2.10 3.71
N GLY A 6 17.08 -3.11 4.50
CA GLY A 6 17.73 -4.42 4.58
C GLY A 6 16.95 -5.57 3.92
N PHE A 7 16.50 -5.42 2.67
CA PHE A 7 15.58 -6.37 2.02
C PHE A 7 16.00 -7.85 2.10
N HIS A 8 17.27 -8.17 1.84
CA HIS A 8 17.75 -9.55 1.90
C HIS A 8 17.68 -10.14 3.31
N PHE A 9 18.08 -9.35 4.31
CA PHE A 9 18.04 -9.77 5.70
C PHE A 9 16.61 -9.93 6.19
N ASP A 10 15.68 -9.07 5.76
CA ASP A 10 14.27 -9.17 6.09
C ASP A 10 13.65 -10.49 5.61
N ILE A 11 14.02 -10.96 4.41
CA ILE A 11 13.56 -12.25 3.87
C ILE A 11 14.10 -13.41 4.72
N VAL A 12 15.40 -13.41 5.03
CA VAL A 12 16.03 -14.45 5.86
C VAL A 12 15.38 -14.50 7.24
N LEU A 13 15.16 -13.34 7.85
CA LEU A 13 14.52 -13.22 9.17
C LEU A 13 13.07 -13.73 9.13
N LEU A 14 12.30 -13.38 8.10
CA LEU A 14 10.92 -13.84 7.94
C LEU A 14 10.85 -15.36 7.78
N CYS A 15 11.74 -15.95 6.96
CA CYS A 15 11.84 -17.39 6.79
C CYS A 15 12.21 -18.10 8.11
N PHE A 16 13.17 -17.54 8.87
CA PHE A 16 13.56 -18.09 10.16
C PHE A 16 12.42 -18.04 11.18
N ILE A 17 11.71 -16.92 11.30
CA ILE A 17 10.56 -16.78 12.20
C ILE A 17 9.46 -17.78 11.81
N ASN A 18 9.16 -17.91 10.52
CA ASN A 18 8.17 -18.86 10.03
C ASN A 18 8.57 -20.31 10.27
N PHE A 19 9.85 -20.65 10.17
CA PHE A 19 10.37 -21.97 10.55
C PHE A 19 10.11 -22.27 12.03
N VAL A 20 10.44 -21.33 12.91
CA VAL A 20 10.18 -21.44 14.35
C VAL A 20 8.66 -21.58 14.61
N CYS A 21 7.82 -20.74 14.00
CA CYS A 21 6.37 -20.85 14.11
C CYS A 21 5.87 -22.25 13.68
N GLY A 22 6.40 -22.80 12.59
CA GLY A 22 6.07 -24.15 12.13
C GLY A 22 6.42 -25.25 13.13
N VAL A 23 7.58 -25.16 13.81
CA VAL A 23 7.99 -26.13 14.85
C VAL A 23 7.05 -26.08 16.07
N PHE A 24 6.61 -24.89 16.46
CA PHE A 24 5.71 -24.69 17.61
C PHE A 24 4.21 -24.79 17.25
N GLY A 25 3.86 -25.09 16.00
CA GLY A 25 2.46 -25.17 15.54
C GLY A 25 1.74 -23.81 15.50
N ALA A 26 2.47 -22.70 15.53
CA ALA A 26 1.93 -21.35 15.40
C ALA A 26 1.67 -20.98 13.93
N PRO A 27 0.72 -20.07 13.64
CA PRO A 27 0.43 -19.67 12.27
C PRO A 27 1.60 -18.90 11.63
N PHE A 28 1.81 -19.12 10.33
CA PHE A 28 2.79 -18.37 9.56
C PHE A 28 2.42 -16.89 9.46
N MET A 29 3.43 -16.02 9.57
CA MET A 29 3.28 -14.58 9.44
C MET A 29 3.75 -14.11 8.06
N GLY A 30 2.93 -13.25 7.45
CA GLY A 30 3.22 -12.59 6.18
C GLY A 30 3.35 -11.07 6.33
N PRO A 31 3.84 -10.38 5.29
CA PRO A 31 3.91 -8.93 5.28
C PRO A 31 2.50 -8.33 5.31
N ALA A 32 2.29 -7.34 6.19
CA ALA A 32 1.00 -6.67 6.38
C ALA A 32 1.02 -5.26 5.77
N CYS A 33 0.76 -5.14 4.46
CA CYS A 33 0.90 -3.88 3.72
C CYS A 33 0.13 -2.71 4.35
N VAL A 34 -1.17 -2.87 4.63
CA VAL A 34 -1.99 -1.80 5.22
C VAL A 34 -1.46 -1.39 6.59
N ARG A 35 -1.13 -2.36 7.45
CA ARG A 35 -0.59 -2.10 8.79
C ARG A 35 0.73 -1.34 8.72
N THR A 36 1.65 -1.77 7.84
CA THR A 36 2.94 -1.11 7.66
C THR A 36 2.77 0.31 7.14
N VAL A 37 1.93 0.53 6.13
CA VAL A 37 1.66 1.87 5.58
C VAL A 37 1.02 2.78 6.64
N SER A 38 0.01 2.31 7.37
CA SER A 38 -0.62 3.08 8.45
C SER A 38 0.36 3.40 9.58
N HIS A 39 1.23 2.46 9.95
CA HIS A 39 2.28 2.69 10.93
C HIS A 39 3.31 3.74 10.46
N THR A 40 3.73 3.68 9.20
CA THR A 40 4.60 4.70 8.59
C THR A 40 3.89 6.06 8.51
N SER A 41 2.60 6.09 8.17
CA SER A 41 1.79 7.31 8.14
C SER A 41 1.71 7.96 9.54
N ALA A 42 1.50 7.18 10.59
CA ALA A 42 1.50 7.66 11.98
C ALA A 42 2.84 8.27 12.44
N LEU A 43 3.95 7.88 11.80
CA LEU A 43 5.29 8.40 12.06
C LEU A 43 5.70 9.52 11.10
N THR A 44 4.83 9.87 10.15
CA THR A 44 5.11 10.88 9.13
C THR A 44 4.83 12.26 9.69
N VAL A 45 5.83 13.14 9.65
CA VAL A 45 5.71 14.52 10.09
C VAL A 45 5.37 15.40 8.89
N MET A 46 4.18 16.00 8.93
CA MET A 46 3.73 16.98 7.96
C MET A 46 4.25 18.38 8.31
N SER A 47 4.53 19.21 7.31
CA SER A 47 4.94 20.59 7.55
C SER A 47 3.78 21.42 8.09
N SER A 48 4.08 22.30 9.06
CA SER A 48 3.10 23.20 9.69
C SER A 48 3.09 24.59 9.03
N THR A 49 4.08 24.90 8.18
CA THR A 49 4.26 26.21 7.55
C THR A 49 3.86 26.07 6.09
N HIS A 50 2.57 26.20 5.81
CA HIS A 50 2.01 26.20 4.45
C HIS A 50 1.20 27.46 4.25
N ALA A 51 1.28 28.04 3.05
CA ALA A 51 0.35 29.08 2.67
C ALA A 51 -1.09 28.53 2.70
N PRO A 52 -2.10 29.33 3.09
CA PRO A 52 -3.49 28.91 3.07
C PRO A 52 -3.86 28.37 1.67
N GLY A 53 -4.27 27.10 1.59
CA GLY A 53 -4.63 26.43 0.33
C GLY A 53 -3.56 25.53 -0.30
N GLU A 54 -2.33 25.49 0.24
CA GLU A 54 -1.31 24.51 -0.20
C GLU A 54 -1.41 23.22 0.62
N SER A 55 -1.43 22.05 -0.04
CA SER A 55 -1.44 20.76 0.65
C SER A 55 -0.19 20.57 1.50
N PRO A 56 -0.30 20.05 2.73
CA PRO A 56 0.83 19.91 3.62
C PRO A 56 1.92 19.01 3.01
N LYS A 57 3.16 19.49 3.02
CA LYS A 57 4.32 18.75 2.49
C LYS A 57 4.91 17.87 3.57
N ILE A 58 5.33 16.67 3.18
CA ILE A 58 6.00 15.73 4.08
C ILE A 58 7.39 16.30 4.44
N LYS A 59 7.63 16.61 5.72
CA LYS A 59 8.97 17.02 6.21
C LYS A 59 9.90 15.83 6.36
N GLY A 60 9.37 14.70 6.78
CA GLY A 60 10.14 13.48 7.00
C GLY A 60 9.36 12.42 7.77
N VAL A 61 9.95 11.24 7.89
CA VAL A 61 9.37 10.11 8.63
C VAL A 61 10.27 9.79 9.82
N ARG A 62 9.68 9.64 11.01
CA ARG A 62 10.41 9.25 12.22
C ARG A 62 10.68 7.74 12.21
N GLU A 63 11.88 7.36 11.79
CA GLU A 63 12.33 5.97 11.76
C GLU A 63 12.86 5.54 13.14
N GLN A 64 12.02 4.83 13.88
CA GLN A 64 12.33 4.29 15.20
C GLN A 64 11.98 2.79 15.30
N ARG A 65 12.66 2.09 16.22
CA ARG A 65 12.44 0.66 16.48
C ARG A 65 11.51 0.39 17.67
N LEU A 66 11.36 1.38 18.56
CA LEU A 66 10.71 1.21 19.85
C LEU A 66 9.20 0.95 19.73
N SER A 67 8.49 1.65 18.87
CA SER A 67 7.05 1.44 18.62
C SER A 67 6.72 0.00 18.25
N ALA A 68 7.49 -0.62 17.35
CA ALA A 68 7.25 -1.98 16.90
C ALA A 68 7.46 -2.98 18.05
N ILE A 69 8.49 -2.75 18.87
CA ILE A 69 8.76 -3.55 20.07
C ILE A 69 7.62 -3.37 21.09
N VAL A 70 7.24 -2.13 21.40
CA VAL A 70 6.15 -1.81 22.34
C VAL A 70 4.84 -2.42 21.90
N VAL A 71 4.46 -2.29 20.62
CA VAL A 71 3.24 -2.90 20.07
C VAL A 71 3.31 -4.42 20.19
N SER A 72 4.46 -5.04 19.90
CA SER A 72 4.62 -6.50 20.01
C SER A 72 4.49 -7.00 21.45
N ILE A 73 5.06 -6.26 22.42
CA ILE A 73 4.91 -6.56 23.86
C ILE A 73 3.45 -6.40 24.30
N LEU A 74 2.78 -5.32 23.88
CA LEU A 74 1.37 -5.08 24.21
C LEU A 74 0.44 -6.17 23.62
N ILE A 75 0.74 -6.66 22.42
CA ILE A 75 0.02 -7.80 21.83
C ILE A 75 0.24 -9.07 22.68
N GLY A 76 1.47 -9.33 23.14
CA GLY A 76 1.74 -10.44 24.06
C GLY A 76 1.01 -10.32 25.40
N LEU A 77 0.99 -9.12 25.98
CA LEU A 77 0.28 -8.83 27.24
C LEU A 77 -1.25 -8.83 27.09
N SER A 78 -1.77 -8.70 25.86
CA SER A 78 -3.21 -8.64 25.60
C SER A 78 -3.97 -9.89 26.08
N VAL A 79 -3.28 -11.05 26.15
CA VAL A 79 -3.83 -12.30 26.68
C VAL A 79 -4.27 -12.13 28.14
N LEU A 80 -3.53 -11.36 28.94
CA LEU A 80 -3.85 -11.09 30.35
C LEU A 80 -4.97 -10.03 30.51
N LEU A 81 -5.15 -9.18 29.51
CA LEU A 81 -6.10 -8.05 29.51
C LEU A 81 -7.45 -8.41 28.86
N GLY A 82 -7.74 -9.69 28.64
CA GLY A 82 -8.94 -10.14 27.90
C GLY A 82 -10.26 -9.59 28.45
N SER A 83 -10.40 -9.45 29.76
CA SER A 83 -11.61 -8.88 30.40
C SER A 83 -11.84 -7.41 30.01
N VAL A 84 -10.76 -6.62 29.92
CA VAL A 84 -10.80 -5.21 29.51
C VAL A 84 -11.04 -5.11 28.00
N LEU A 85 -10.37 -5.93 27.19
CA LEU A 85 -10.53 -5.91 25.73
C LEU A 85 -11.94 -6.30 25.28
N ASN A 86 -12.63 -7.18 26.03
CA ASN A 86 -14.02 -7.56 25.75
C ASN A 86 -15.03 -6.40 25.93
N LEU A 87 -14.65 -5.32 26.63
CA LEU A 87 -15.49 -4.12 26.74
C LEU A 87 -15.53 -3.32 25.44
N VAL A 88 -14.55 -3.50 24.54
CA VAL A 88 -14.46 -2.73 23.30
C VAL A 88 -15.45 -3.28 22.28
N PRO A 89 -16.44 -2.48 21.83
CA PRO A 89 -17.40 -2.94 20.84
C PRO A 89 -16.71 -3.21 19.49
N LYS A 90 -17.04 -4.35 18.87
CA LYS A 90 -16.49 -4.73 17.55
C LYS A 90 -16.74 -3.66 16.47
N ALA A 91 -17.83 -2.90 16.58
CA ALA A 91 -18.15 -1.77 15.70
C ALA A 91 -17.04 -0.71 15.66
N VAL A 92 -16.40 -0.42 16.80
CA VAL A 92 -15.29 0.55 16.88
C VAL A 92 -14.08 0.04 16.09
N LEU A 93 -13.78 -1.26 16.19
CA LEU A 93 -12.68 -1.88 15.44
C LEU A 93 -12.92 -1.80 13.93
N TYR A 94 -14.15 -2.05 13.47
CA TYR A 94 -14.48 -1.88 12.04
C TYR A 94 -14.31 -0.44 11.56
N GLY A 95 -14.66 0.56 12.40
CA GLY A 95 -14.39 1.96 12.11
C GLY A 95 -12.90 2.26 11.94
N ILE A 96 -12.06 1.73 12.82
CA ILE A 96 -10.59 1.88 12.74
C ILE A 96 -10.05 1.17 11.49
N PHE A 97 -10.53 -0.04 11.17
CA PHE A 97 -10.13 -0.76 9.95
C PHE A 97 -10.53 -0.02 8.68
N LEU A 98 -11.72 0.58 8.63
CA LEU A 98 -12.16 1.41 7.50
C LEU A 98 -11.24 2.62 7.34
N TYR A 99 -10.95 3.32 8.44
CA TYR A 99 -10.04 4.47 8.43
C TYR A 99 -8.65 4.08 7.94
N MET A 100 -8.08 2.99 8.45
CA MET A 100 -6.77 2.49 7.99
C MET A 100 -6.81 2.10 6.51
N GLY A 101 -7.90 1.47 6.05
CA GLY A 101 -8.12 1.14 4.65
C GLY A 101 -8.07 2.37 3.77
N VAL A 102 -8.92 3.36 4.04
CA VAL A 102 -8.99 4.61 3.26
C VAL A 102 -7.68 5.40 3.35
N SER A 103 -7.12 5.59 4.55
CA SER A 103 -5.86 6.32 4.73
C SER A 103 -4.68 5.65 4.00
N SER A 104 -4.64 4.31 3.97
CA SER A 104 -3.59 3.57 3.24
C SER A 104 -3.67 3.69 1.72
N THR A 105 -4.81 4.14 1.18
CA THR A 105 -4.95 4.39 -0.26
C THR A 105 -4.38 5.73 -0.71
N ALA A 106 -4.11 6.65 0.24
CA ALA A 106 -3.52 7.95 -0.06
C ALA A 106 -2.09 7.79 -0.64
N GLY A 107 -1.81 8.48 -1.74
CA GLY A 107 -0.52 8.42 -2.44
C GLY A 107 -0.37 7.25 -3.42
N ILE A 108 -1.40 6.42 -3.60
CA ILE A 108 -1.42 5.42 -4.68
C ILE A 108 -1.74 6.13 -6.00
N GLN A 109 -0.73 6.29 -6.85
CA GLN A 109 -0.86 6.94 -8.17
C GLN A 109 -1.97 6.34 -9.06
N PHE A 110 -2.22 5.03 -8.95
CA PHE A 110 -3.34 4.40 -9.68
C PHE A 110 -4.69 4.99 -9.29
N LEU A 111 -4.96 5.18 -7.99
CA LEU A 111 -6.23 5.73 -7.52
C LEU A 111 -6.36 7.22 -7.83
N GLU A 112 -5.27 7.99 -7.72
CA GLU A 112 -5.25 9.38 -8.15
C GLU A 112 -5.64 9.51 -9.63
N ARG A 113 -5.06 8.66 -10.50
CA ARG A 113 -5.42 8.63 -11.93
C ARG A 113 -6.81 8.08 -12.21
N PHE A 114 -7.31 7.17 -11.38
CA PHE A 114 -8.68 6.69 -11.47
C PHE A 114 -9.69 7.81 -11.18
N ILE A 115 -9.43 8.62 -10.15
CA ILE A 115 -10.25 9.81 -9.85
C ILE A 115 -10.22 10.82 -11.01
N LEU A 116 -9.08 10.97 -11.70
CA LEU A 116 -8.99 11.84 -12.88
C LEU A 116 -9.86 11.39 -14.06
N VAL A 117 -10.22 10.10 -14.16
CA VAL A 117 -11.19 9.64 -15.17
C VAL A 117 -12.58 10.21 -14.90
N LEU A 118 -12.93 10.39 -13.62
CA LEU A 118 -14.23 10.93 -13.19
C LEU A 118 -14.25 12.46 -13.14
N MET A 119 -13.08 13.11 -13.22
CA MET A 119 -12.93 14.55 -13.16
C MET A 119 -12.95 15.16 -14.56
N PRO A 120 -13.68 16.27 -14.79
CA PRO A 120 -13.61 16.97 -16.07
C PRO A 120 -12.20 17.59 -16.27
N VAL A 121 -11.72 17.56 -17.52
CA VAL A 121 -10.35 17.97 -17.92
C VAL A 121 -9.95 19.37 -17.41
N LYS A 122 -10.93 20.27 -17.25
CA LYS A 122 -10.73 21.64 -16.75
C LYS A 122 -10.21 21.72 -15.31
N HIS A 123 -10.46 20.70 -14.50
CA HIS A 123 -10.10 20.68 -13.07
C HIS A 123 -8.87 19.82 -12.78
N HIS A 124 -8.15 19.36 -13.80
CA HIS A 124 -6.98 18.52 -13.58
C HIS A 124 -5.90 19.24 -12.76
N PRO A 125 -5.31 18.57 -11.75
CA PRO A 125 -4.27 19.15 -10.93
C PRO A 125 -2.96 19.32 -11.71
N ASN A 126 -2.09 20.21 -11.20
CA ASN A 126 -0.78 20.49 -11.78
C ASN A 126 0.25 19.39 -11.47
N VAL A 127 0.03 18.18 -12.00
CA VAL A 127 0.91 17.02 -11.82
C VAL A 127 1.68 16.69 -13.12
N PRO A 128 2.90 16.13 -13.04
CA PRO A 128 3.76 15.92 -14.21
C PRO A 128 3.13 15.04 -15.30
N TYR A 129 2.40 13.98 -14.91
CA TYR A 129 1.75 13.07 -15.86
C TYR A 129 0.63 13.75 -16.64
N VAL A 130 -0.19 14.60 -16.01
CA VAL A 130 -1.25 15.37 -16.70
C VAL A 130 -0.65 16.36 -17.73
N LYS A 131 0.49 16.96 -17.44
CA LYS A 131 1.13 17.96 -18.33
C LYS A 131 1.87 17.33 -19.51
N LYS A 132 2.50 16.17 -19.30
CA LYS A 132 3.40 15.54 -20.27
C LYS A 132 2.69 14.56 -21.21
N VAL A 133 1.61 13.92 -20.78
CA VAL A 133 0.91 12.91 -21.59
C VAL A 133 -0.49 13.37 -22.02
N ARG A 134 -0.91 12.95 -23.22
CA ARG A 134 -2.28 13.23 -23.69
C ARG A 134 -3.30 12.52 -22.79
N THR A 135 -4.40 13.19 -22.47
CA THR A 135 -5.46 12.69 -21.55
C THR A 135 -6.01 11.32 -21.97
N TRP A 136 -6.28 11.10 -23.27
CA TRP A 136 -6.76 9.81 -23.76
C TRP A 136 -5.79 8.64 -23.48
N LYS A 137 -4.49 8.88 -23.63
CA LYS A 137 -3.45 7.89 -23.33
C LYS A 137 -3.39 7.60 -21.82
N MET A 138 -3.49 8.64 -20.99
CA MET A 138 -3.57 8.48 -19.53
C MET A 138 -4.77 7.62 -19.12
N HIS A 139 -5.97 7.88 -19.65
CA HIS A 139 -7.17 7.08 -19.34
C HIS A 139 -7.05 5.65 -19.85
N SER A 140 -6.49 5.45 -21.05
CA SER A 140 -6.23 4.10 -21.59
C SER A 140 -5.30 3.30 -20.68
N PHE A 141 -4.23 3.94 -20.18
CA PHE A 141 -3.30 3.32 -19.24
C PHE A 141 -3.98 2.92 -17.92
N THR A 142 -4.76 3.82 -17.33
CA THR A 142 -5.53 3.53 -16.10
C THR A 142 -6.56 2.43 -16.33
N GLY A 143 -7.18 2.36 -17.51
CA GLY A 143 -8.10 1.30 -17.90
C GLY A 143 -7.42 -0.06 -17.95
N ILE A 144 -6.22 -0.15 -18.54
CA ILE A 144 -5.41 -1.38 -18.53
C ILE A 144 -5.09 -1.80 -17.09
N GLN A 145 -4.66 -0.87 -16.23
CA GLN A 145 -4.38 -1.16 -14.81
C GLN A 145 -5.64 -1.66 -14.07
N LEU A 146 -6.81 -1.10 -14.37
CA LEU A 146 -8.08 -1.54 -13.79
C LEU A 146 -8.43 -2.97 -14.23
N VAL A 147 -8.26 -3.31 -15.51
CA VAL A 147 -8.47 -4.67 -16.02
C VAL A 147 -7.53 -5.67 -15.32
N MET A 148 -6.26 -5.32 -15.17
CA MET A 148 -5.29 -6.17 -14.45
C MET A 148 -5.68 -6.36 -12.98
N LEU A 149 -6.17 -5.30 -12.33
CA LEU A 149 -6.65 -5.37 -10.95
C LEU A 149 -7.88 -6.30 -10.83
N ILE A 150 -8.82 -6.23 -11.78
CA ILE A 150 -9.98 -7.12 -11.83
C ILE A 150 -9.54 -8.57 -12.00
N ILE A 151 -8.60 -8.85 -12.90
CA ILE A 151 -8.05 -10.21 -13.10
C ILE A 151 -7.44 -10.73 -11.78
N LEU A 152 -6.61 -9.93 -11.12
CA LEU A 152 -6.02 -10.28 -9.83
C LEU A 152 -7.07 -10.52 -8.74
N TRP A 153 -8.14 -9.71 -8.73
CA TRP A 153 -9.23 -9.85 -7.77
C TRP A 153 -10.01 -11.16 -7.98
N VAL A 154 -10.31 -11.51 -9.24
CA VAL A 154 -10.98 -12.78 -9.59
C VAL A 154 -10.12 -13.98 -9.19
N VAL A 155 -8.83 -13.96 -9.52
CA VAL A 155 -7.90 -15.05 -9.12
C VAL A 155 -7.85 -15.19 -7.61
N LYS A 156 -7.81 -14.08 -6.87
CA LYS A 156 -7.79 -14.09 -5.41
C LYS A 156 -9.03 -14.72 -4.78
N GLN A 157 -10.22 -14.51 -5.36
CA GLN A 157 -11.48 -15.09 -4.87
C GLN A 157 -11.68 -16.55 -5.29
N SER A 158 -10.90 -17.02 -6.26
CA SER A 158 -11.01 -18.37 -6.79
C SER A 158 -10.24 -19.40 -5.95
N PRO A 159 -10.52 -20.71 -6.12
CA PRO A 159 -9.74 -21.78 -5.48
C PRO A 159 -8.26 -21.80 -5.89
N VAL A 160 -7.90 -21.14 -7.00
CA VAL A 160 -6.52 -20.97 -7.47
C VAL A 160 -5.84 -19.72 -6.89
N ALA A 161 -6.30 -19.22 -5.73
CA ALA A 161 -5.70 -18.09 -5.04
C ALA A 161 -4.20 -18.27 -4.74
N LEU A 162 -3.71 -19.52 -4.61
CA LEU A 162 -2.28 -19.83 -4.46
C LEU A 162 -1.45 -19.35 -5.65
N CYS A 163 -2.05 -19.23 -6.84
CA CYS A 163 -1.39 -18.72 -8.04
C CYS A 163 -1.24 -17.19 -8.07
N PHE A 164 -1.82 -16.48 -7.10
CA PHE A 164 -1.82 -15.01 -7.05
C PHE A 164 -0.41 -14.38 -7.23
N PRO A 165 0.67 -14.85 -6.58
CA PRO A 165 2.00 -14.29 -6.78
C PRO A 165 2.51 -14.41 -8.22
N PHE A 166 2.20 -15.52 -8.92
CA PHE A 166 2.61 -15.71 -10.31
C PHE A 166 1.86 -14.78 -11.25
N VAL A 167 0.55 -14.62 -11.04
CA VAL A 167 -0.25 -13.65 -11.80
C VAL A 167 0.26 -12.23 -11.53
N LEU A 168 0.63 -11.91 -10.30
CA LEU A 168 1.25 -10.63 -9.96
C LEU A 168 2.60 -10.43 -10.68
N MET A 169 3.44 -11.46 -10.75
CA MET A 169 4.70 -11.40 -11.50
C MET A 169 4.50 -11.19 -13.00
N LEU A 170 3.41 -11.70 -13.58
CA LEU A 170 3.06 -11.47 -14.99
C LEU A 170 2.72 -10.00 -15.30
N LEU A 171 2.42 -9.16 -14.31
CA LEU A 171 2.26 -7.71 -14.55
C LEU A 171 3.58 -7.06 -15.00
N ILE A 172 4.74 -7.60 -14.61
CA ILE A 172 6.06 -7.07 -14.96
C ILE A 172 6.33 -7.18 -16.47
N PRO A 173 6.26 -8.36 -17.12
CA PRO A 173 6.46 -8.46 -18.55
C PRO A 173 5.38 -7.72 -19.34
N ILE A 174 4.14 -7.64 -18.84
CA ILE A 174 3.11 -6.82 -19.49
C ILE A 174 3.53 -5.33 -19.51
N ARG A 175 4.10 -4.83 -18.41
CA ARG A 175 4.64 -3.47 -18.36
C ARG A 175 5.86 -3.26 -19.26
N LEU A 176 6.76 -4.24 -19.32
CA LEU A 176 8.03 -4.10 -20.03
C LEU A 176 7.92 -4.38 -21.53
N TYR A 177 7.00 -5.23 -21.96
CA TYR A 177 6.90 -5.66 -23.35
C TYR A 177 5.61 -5.24 -24.03
N LEU A 178 4.45 -5.28 -23.35
CA LEU A 178 3.16 -4.97 -23.97
C LEU A 178 2.91 -3.46 -24.07
N LEU A 179 3.20 -2.72 -22.99
CA LEU A 179 2.94 -1.28 -22.92
C LEU A 179 3.81 -0.44 -23.90
N PRO A 180 5.08 -0.76 -24.19
CA PRO A 180 5.88 -0.02 -25.17
C PRO A 180 5.37 -0.11 -26.61
N TYR A 181 4.49 -1.06 -26.96
CA TYR A 181 3.86 -1.09 -28.28
C TYR A 181 2.85 0.06 -28.48
N GLY A 182 2.22 0.55 -27.41
CA GLY A 182 1.20 1.61 -27.47
C GLY A 182 1.61 2.95 -26.85
N PHE A 183 2.64 2.94 -26.00
CA PHE A 183 3.10 4.10 -25.23
C PHE A 183 4.58 4.35 -25.43
N ASN A 184 4.97 5.61 -25.53
CA ASN A 184 6.37 5.96 -25.66
C ASN A 184 7.10 5.82 -24.32
N ASN A 185 8.41 5.54 -24.32
CA ASN A 185 9.17 5.34 -23.06
C ASN A 185 9.14 6.56 -22.13
N GLN A 186 9.05 7.77 -22.69
CA GLN A 186 8.87 9.01 -21.94
C GLN A 186 7.47 9.18 -21.33
N GLU A 187 6.45 8.53 -21.88
CA GLU A 187 5.08 8.55 -21.34
C GLU A 187 4.93 7.55 -20.19
N LEU A 188 5.70 6.46 -20.20
CA LEU A 188 5.73 5.42 -19.17
C LEU A 188 6.62 5.76 -17.97
N SER A 189 7.55 6.70 -18.12
CA SER A 189 8.47 7.14 -17.06
C SER A 189 7.89 8.21 -16.13
N VAL A 190 6.69 8.72 -16.43
CA VAL A 190 6.00 9.79 -15.69
C VAL A 190 4.83 9.21 -14.91
#